data_AF-A0A0D8XEZ5-F1
#
_entry.id   AF-A0A0D8XEZ5-F1
#
_cell.length_a   1.000
_cell.length_b   1.000
_cell.length_c   1.000
_cell.angle_alpha   90.00
_cell.angle_beta   90.00
_cell.angle_gamma   90.00
#
_symmetry.space_group_name_H-M   'P 1'
#
loop_
_entity.id
_entity.type
_entity.pdbx_description
1 polymer ?
#
loop_
_entity_poly.entity_id
_entity_poly.type
_entity_poly.pdbx_seq_one_letter_code
_entity_poly.pdbx_strand_id
1 'polypeptide(L)'
;VVARVAYVISIVQSVAQEAKNSWWTTILTHPLLLGVAPHYSDESILPFLQMAQAETVQVGCSVQLCEPPNTTSYYSVACYYDIPHVEARVPLYTVGEPCNQCRQGFKCDDATKLCILK
;
A
#
# COMPACT_ATOMS: atom_id res chain seq x y z
N VAL A 1 -25.25 3.29 -21.49
CA VAL A 1 -24.08 4.05 -20.96
C VAL A 1 -23.77 3.65 -19.52
N VAL A 2 -24.72 3.77 -18.58
CA VAL A 2 -24.54 3.43 -17.14
C VAL A 2 -23.98 2.01 -16.90
N ALA A 3 -24.52 0.98 -17.55
CA ALA A 3 -24.06 -0.41 -17.37
C ALA A 3 -22.59 -0.64 -17.80
N ARG A 4 -22.12 0.06 -18.84
CA ARG A 4 -20.73 -0.04 -19.31
C ARG A 4 -19.77 0.65 -18.35
N VAL A 5 -20.16 1.78 -17.78
CA VAL A 5 -19.37 2.49 -16.76
C VAL A 5 -19.25 1.65 -15.49
N ALA A 6 -20.35 1.04 -15.02
CA ALA A 6 -20.35 0.15 -13.86
C ALA A 6 -19.43 -1.06 -14.07
N TYR A 7 -19.45 -1.65 -15.27
CA TYR A 7 -18.58 -2.77 -15.61
C TYR A 7 -17.09 -2.38 -15.58
N VAL A 8 -16.72 -1.23 -16.16
CA VAL A 8 -15.33 -0.75 -16.13
C VAL A 8 -14.87 -0.47 -14.69
N ILE A 9 -15.72 0.16 -13.87
CA ILE A 9 -15.43 0.38 -12.44
C ILE A 9 -15.16 -0.95 -11.72
N SER A 10 -15.96 -1.98 -11.98
CA SER A 10 -15.79 -3.29 -11.34
C SER A 10 -14.45 -3.95 -11.70
N ILE A 11 -13.99 -3.79 -12.94
CA ILE A 11 -12.67 -4.29 -13.38
C ILE A 11 -11.56 -3.55 -12.66
N VAL A 12 -11.60 -2.21 -12.66
CA VAL A 12 -10.60 -1.37 -12.01
C VAL A 12 -10.48 -1.71 -10.53
N GLN A 13 -11.62 -1.88 -9.84
CA GLN A 13 -11.64 -2.30 -8.45
C GLN A 13 -11.00 -3.68 -8.25
N SER A 14 -11.37 -4.67 -9.07
CA SER A 14 -10.81 -6.03 -8.99
C SER A 14 -9.29 -6.03 -9.16
N VAL A 15 -8.80 -5.35 -10.19
CA VAL A 15 -7.36 -5.25 -10.51
C VAL A 15 -6.60 -4.56 -9.38
N ALA A 16 -7.15 -3.48 -8.83
CA ALA A 16 -6.54 -2.79 -7.69
C ALA A 16 -6.50 -3.67 -6.42
N GLN A 17 -7.54 -4.47 -6.17
CA GLN A 17 -7.56 -5.41 -5.05
C GLN A 17 -6.51 -6.52 -5.21
N GLU A 18 -6.35 -7.05 -6.42
CA GLU A 18 -5.33 -8.06 -6.73
C GLU A 18 -3.92 -7.51 -6.52
N ALA A 19 -3.63 -6.32 -7.06
CA ALA A 19 -2.34 -5.64 -6.87
C ALA A 19 -2.03 -5.40 -5.38
N LYS A 20 -2.99 -4.84 -4.63
CA LYS A 20 -2.87 -4.64 -3.17
C LYS A 20 -2.51 -5.93 -2.44
N ASN A 21 -3.22 -7.03 -2.74
CA ASN A 21 -2.98 -8.32 -2.10
C ASN A 21 -1.60 -8.90 -2.49
N SER A 22 -1.21 -8.77 -3.76
CA SER A 22 0.10 -9.21 -4.24
C SER A 22 1.24 -8.46 -3.56
N TRP A 23 1.14 -7.13 -3.47
CA TRP A 23 2.13 -6.32 -2.78
C TRP A 23 2.20 -6.62 -1.29
N TRP A 24 1.05 -6.81 -0.64
CA TRP A 24 0.99 -7.05 0.81
C TRP A 24 1.67 -8.36 1.19
N THR A 25 1.52 -9.38 0.35
CA THR A 25 2.06 -10.72 0.62
C THR A 25 3.57 -10.83 0.37
N THR A 26 4.24 -9.80 -0.19
CA THR A 26 5.70 -9.81 -0.38
C THR A 26 6.46 -10.03 0.94
N ILE A 27 5.94 -9.53 2.08
CA ILE A 27 6.51 -9.76 3.42
C ILE A 27 6.67 -11.25 3.78
N LEU A 28 5.84 -12.13 3.20
CA LEU A 28 5.91 -13.57 3.46
C LEU A 28 7.16 -14.21 2.83
N THR A 29 7.76 -13.57 1.83
CA THR A 29 8.95 -14.07 1.15
C THR A 29 10.25 -13.70 1.87
N HIS A 30 10.22 -12.59 2.62
CA HIS A 30 11.37 -12.10 3.39
C HIS A 30 10.89 -11.39 4.67
N PRO A 31 10.63 -12.14 5.76
CA PRO A 31 10.23 -11.53 7.03
C PRO A 31 11.33 -10.63 7.58
N LEU A 32 10.94 -9.47 8.11
CA LEU A 32 11.88 -8.52 8.71
C LEU A 32 12.55 -9.15 9.95
N LEU A 33 13.88 -9.29 9.92
CA LEU A 33 14.68 -9.92 10.98
C LEU A 33 15.05 -8.95 12.12
N LEU A 34 14.97 -7.64 11.90
CA LEU A 34 15.40 -6.57 12.83
C LEU A 34 14.22 -5.66 13.20
N GLY A 35 13.17 -6.24 13.77
CA GLY A 35 11.96 -5.49 14.11
C GLY A 35 11.25 -4.98 12.85
N VAL A 36 10.84 -3.71 12.84
CA VAL A 36 10.05 -3.09 11.75
C VAL A 36 10.87 -2.10 10.90
N ALA A 37 12.18 -2.10 11.07
CA ALA A 37 13.10 -1.28 10.28
C ALA A 37 13.64 -2.10 9.09
N PRO A 38 13.50 -1.61 7.84
CA PRO A 38 13.95 -2.34 6.67
C PRO A 38 15.47 -2.25 6.50
N HIS A 39 16.07 -3.26 5.87
CA HIS A 39 17.47 -3.28 5.46
C HIS A 39 17.61 -2.92 3.96
N TYR A 40 18.81 -2.56 3.52
CA TYR A 40 19.09 -2.29 2.10
C TYR A 40 18.85 -3.48 1.18
N SER A 41 18.82 -4.70 1.73
CA SER A 41 18.52 -5.93 0.99
C SER A 41 17.02 -6.16 0.77
N ASP A 42 16.16 -5.35 1.36
CA ASP A 42 14.72 -5.62 1.46
C ASP A 42 13.94 -5.00 0.28
N GLU A 43 14.62 -4.70 -0.82
CA GLU A 43 14.03 -4.10 -2.01
C GLU A 43 12.91 -4.97 -2.61
N SER A 44 13.04 -6.30 -2.51
CA SER A 44 12.01 -7.24 -2.99
C SER A 44 10.68 -7.15 -2.25
N ILE A 45 10.67 -6.62 -1.02
CA ILE A 45 9.47 -6.42 -0.21
C ILE A 45 9.07 -4.94 -0.12
N LEU A 46 9.72 -4.06 -0.88
CA LEU A 46 9.41 -2.62 -0.91
C LEU A 46 7.91 -2.32 -1.11
N PRO A 47 7.13 -3.07 -1.92
CA PRO A 47 5.69 -2.86 -2.02
C PRO A 47 4.96 -2.98 -0.67
N PHE A 48 5.32 -3.96 0.16
CA PHE A 48 4.80 -4.07 1.52
C PHE A 48 5.28 -2.91 2.40
N LEU A 49 6.58 -2.59 2.35
CA LEU A 49 7.17 -1.54 3.20
C LEU A 49 6.49 -0.18 2.97
N GLN A 50 6.18 0.16 1.72
CA GLN A 50 5.47 1.41 1.38
C GLN A 50 4.05 1.44 1.93
N MET A 51 3.34 0.31 1.91
CA MET A 51 1.99 0.21 2.47
C MET A 51 1.96 0.23 4.00
N ALA A 52 3.01 -0.27 4.64
CA ALA A 52 3.09 -0.40 6.10
C ALA A 52 3.71 0.84 6.79
N GLN A 53 4.22 1.82 6.03
CA GLN A 53 4.74 3.09 6.56
C GLN A 53 3.62 3.87 7.27
N ALA A 54 3.68 3.95 8.60
CA ALA A 54 2.58 4.49 9.41
C ALA A 54 2.35 5.98 9.22
N GLU A 55 3.37 6.71 8.77
CA GLU A 55 3.27 8.16 8.57
C GLU A 55 2.71 8.56 7.21
N THR A 56 2.53 7.60 6.32
CA THR A 56 1.88 7.80 5.03
C THR A 56 0.36 7.88 5.21
N VAL A 57 -0.20 9.06 4.95
CA VAL A 57 -1.64 9.33 5.12
C VAL A 57 -2.41 9.43 3.80
N GLN A 58 -1.70 9.45 2.68
CA GLN A 58 -2.29 9.59 1.35
C GLN A 58 -1.67 8.60 0.37
N VAL A 59 -2.53 8.05 -0.48
CA VAL A 59 -2.17 7.18 -1.60
C VAL A 59 -3.02 7.52 -2.80
N GLY A 60 -2.39 7.58 -3.97
CA GLY A 60 -3.07 7.74 -5.26
C GLY A 60 -2.66 6.63 -6.21
N CYS A 61 -3.62 5.95 -6.82
CA CYS A 61 -3.36 4.83 -7.73
C CYS A 61 -3.94 5.06 -9.11
N SER A 62 -3.26 4.53 -10.13
CA SER A 62 -3.72 4.48 -11.52
C SER A 62 -3.72 3.04 -12.03
N VAL A 63 -4.77 2.67 -12.76
CA VAL A 63 -4.88 1.39 -13.46
C VAL A 63 -4.97 1.67 -14.96
N GLN A 64 -4.11 1.04 -15.74
CA GLN A 64 -4.07 1.17 -17.20
C GLN A 64 -4.08 -0.20 -17.84
N LEU A 65 -4.98 -0.42 -18.81
CA LEU A 65 -4.89 -1.59 -19.71
C LEU A 65 -3.77 -1.33 -20.72
N CYS A 66 -2.79 -2.22 -20.76
CA CYS A 66 -1.70 -2.21 -21.71
C CYS A 66 -1.93 -3.34 -22.73
N GLU A 67 -1.91 -2.99 -24.01
CA GLU A 67 -2.16 -3.93 -25.12
C GLU A 67 -0.98 -3.89 -26.12
N PRO A 68 0.21 -4.41 -25.73
CA PRO A 68 1.38 -4.33 -26.59
C PRO A 68 1.23 -5.29 -27.77
N PRO A 69 1.70 -4.90 -28.97
CA PRO A 69 1.63 -5.78 -30.14
C PRO A 69 2.41 -7.07 -29.89
N ASN A 70 1.82 -8.21 -30.29
CA ASN A 70 2.43 -9.55 -30.18
C ASN A 70 2.67 -10.08 -28.76
N THR A 71 2.00 -9.54 -27.75
CA THR A 71 2.04 -10.04 -26.36
C THR A 71 0.66 -10.05 -25.74
N THR A 72 0.48 -10.79 -24.64
CA THR A 72 -0.78 -10.80 -23.88
C THR A 72 -1.03 -9.43 -23.25
N SER A 73 -2.24 -8.89 -23.41
CA SER A 73 -2.66 -7.68 -22.72
C SER A 73 -2.58 -7.85 -21.20
N TYR A 74 -2.18 -6.81 -20.49
CA TYR A 74 -2.05 -6.82 -19.04
C TYR A 74 -2.51 -5.50 -18.45
N TYR A 75 -2.87 -5.51 -17.16
CA TYR A 75 -3.12 -4.29 -16.43
C TYR A 75 -1.85 -3.82 -15.73
N SER A 76 -1.45 -2.57 -15.98
CA SER A 76 -0.45 -1.89 -15.18
C SER A 76 -1.13 -1.17 -14.03
N VAL A 77 -0.66 -1.41 -12.81
CA VAL A 77 -1.12 -0.72 -11.60
C VAL A 77 0.06 0.01 -10.98
N ALA A 78 -0.09 1.32 -10.78
CA ALA A 78 0.90 2.14 -10.09
C ALA A 78 0.22 2.87 -8.95
N CYS A 79 0.81 2.83 -7.76
CA CYS A 79 0.38 3.60 -6.60
C CYS A 79 1.52 4.48 -6.11
N TYR A 80 1.19 5.72 -5.82
CA TYR A 80 2.09 6.71 -5.23
C TYR A 80 1.65 6.96 -3.80
N TYR A 81 2.61 6.86 -2.89
CA TYR A 81 2.46 7.11 -1.47
C TYR A 81 3.11 8.45 -1.15
N ASP A 82 2.42 9.27 -0.35
CA ASP A 82 2.97 10.55 0.10
C ASP A 82 4.17 10.36 1.05
N ILE A 83 4.88 11.43 1.34
CA ILE A 83 6.00 11.43 2.30
C ILE A 83 5.52 11.04 3.71
N PRO A 84 6.39 10.42 4.54
CA PRO A 84 7.78 10.06 4.25
C PRO A 84 7.92 8.78 3.39
N HIS A 85 8.96 8.73 2.57
CA HIS A 85 9.32 7.51 1.86
C HIS A 85 9.99 6.49 2.79
N VAL A 86 9.94 5.21 2.42
CA VAL A 86 10.65 4.15 3.13
C VAL A 86 12.16 4.39 3.07
N GLU A 87 12.80 4.37 4.24
CA GLU A 87 14.25 4.54 4.38
C GLU A 87 14.85 3.33 5.10
N ALA A 88 15.99 2.86 4.60
CA ALA A 88 16.71 1.77 5.24
C ALA A 88 17.15 2.15 6.65
N ARG A 89 17.00 1.21 7.59
CA ARG A 89 17.33 1.33 9.02
C ARG A 89 16.43 2.32 9.80
N VAL A 90 15.41 2.89 9.17
CA VAL A 90 14.39 3.71 9.83
C VAL A 90 13.13 2.87 10.06
N PRO A 91 12.64 2.73 11.30
CA PRO A 91 11.41 1.98 11.57
C PRO A 91 10.22 2.51 10.77
N LEU A 92 9.42 1.59 10.19
CA LEU A 92 8.19 1.96 9.46
C LEU A 92 7.08 2.49 10.37
N TYR A 93 7.07 2.03 11.62
CA TYR A 93 6.09 2.41 12.63
C TYR A 93 6.64 2.14 14.03
N THR A 94 6.04 2.76 15.05
CA THR A 94 6.38 2.46 16.44
C THR A 94 5.65 1.20 16.89
N VAL A 95 6.38 0.25 17.48
CA VAL A 95 5.78 -0.94 18.09
C VAL A 95 5.16 -0.54 19.44
N GLY A 96 3.89 -0.88 19.66
CA GLY A 96 3.18 -0.57 20.90
C GLY A 96 1.67 -0.76 20.78
N GLU A 97 0.93 -0.26 21.78
CA GLU A 97 -0.54 -0.26 21.75
C GLU A 97 -1.07 0.61 20.59
N PRO A 98 -2.04 0.12 19.80
CA PRO A 98 -2.62 0.89 18.71
C PRO A 98 -3.17 2.23 19.19
N CYS A 99 -3.03 3.26 18.35
CA CYS A 99 -3.49 4.64 18.61
C CYS A 99 -2.86 5.39 19.79
N ASN A 100 -1.96 4.78 20.59
CA ASN A 100 -1.35 5.46 21.74
C ASN A 100 -0.50 6.69 21.35
N GLN A 101 -0.13 6.81 20.07
CA GLN A 101 0.70 7.90 19.54
C GLN A 101 0.05 8.62 18.35
N CYS A 102 -1.29 8.65 18.24
CA CYS A 102 -1.92 9.42 17.17
C CYS A 102 -1.53 10.91 17.23
N ARG A 103 -1.11 11.45 16.08
CA ARG A 103 -0.69 12.84 15.95
C ARG A 103 -1.84 13.82 16.15
N GLN A 104 -1.53 15.07 16.47
CA GLN A 104 -2.52 16.13 16.57
C GLN A 104 -3.30 16.26 15.24
N GLY A 105 -4.63 16.41 15.32
CA GLY A 105 -5.50 16.43 14.15
C GLY A 105 -6.03 15.05 13.72
N PHE A 106 -5.54 13.97 14.33
CA PHE A 106 -6.04 12.61 14.11
C PHE A 106 -6.79 12.08 15.34
N LYS A 107 -7.74 11.17 15.11
CA LYS A 107 -8.46 10.41 16.13
C LYS A 107 -8.25 8.92 15.90
N CYS A 108 -8.31 8.13 16.97
CA CYS A 108 -8.33 6.68 16.83
C CYS A 108 -9.70 6.26 16.26
N ASP A 109 -9.67 5.44 15.22
CA ASP A 109 -10.83 4.66 14.81
C ASP A 109 -10.82 3.32 15.54
N ASP A 110 -11.83 3.09 16.39
CA ASP A 110 -11.87 1.89 17.23
C ASP A 110 -12.10 0.60 16.46
N ALA A 111 -12.71 0.68 15.27
CA ALA A 111 -12.98 -0.48 14.43
C ALA A 111 -11.71 -0.99 13.73
N THR A 112 -10.92 -0.08 13.15
CA THR A 112 -9.71 -0.44 12.40
C THR A 112 -8.43 -0.35 13.22
N LYS A 113 -8.47 0.32 14.38
CA LYS A 113 -7.30 0.66 15.21
C LYS A 113 -6.25 1.50 14.48
N LEU A 114 -6.71 2.33 13.53
CA LEU A 114 -5.89 3.29 12.79
C LEU A 114 -6.15 4.72 13.25
N CYS A 115 -5.15 5.58 13.12
CA CYS A 115 -5.31 7.02 13.31
C CYS A 115 -5.88 7.64 12.03
N ILE A 116 -7.09 8.21 12.10
CA ILE A 116 -7.76 8.86 10.96
C ILE A 116 -7.88 10.37 11.19
N LEU A 117 -7.85 11.14 10.11
CA LEU A 117 -8.09 12.60 10.16
C LEU A 117 -9.42 12.89 10.87
N LYS A 118 -9.41 13.87 11.77
CA LYS A 118 -10.57 14.25 12.58
C LYS A 118 -11.74 14.75 11.75
#